data_AF-A0A3D5WL28-F1
#
_entry.id   AF-A0A3D5WL28-F1
#
_cell.length_a   1.000
_cell.length_b   1.000
_cell.length_c   1.000
_cell.angle_alpha   90.00
_cell.angle_beta   90.00
_cell.angle_gamma   90.00
#
_symmetry.space_group_name_H-M   'P 1'
#
loop_
_entity.id
_entity.type
_entity.pdbx_description
1 polymer ?
#
loop_
_entity_poly.entity_id
_entity_poly.type
_entity_poly.pdbx_seq_one_letter_code
_entity_poly.pdbx_strand_id
1 'polypeptide(L)'
;MKQIGFDNDKYLSMQSAHIRERISQFGDKLYLEFGGKLFDDYHASRVLPGFAPDSKLQMLLQLADQAEMIISINASDIERNKIRHDLGITYDQDVLRLIDVYQKKGLYVSSVVITRYAGQPSANLFQKKLESIGIQVYHHYTIDGYPNNIDKIVSDDGYGKNDYIKTTRPLVIVTAPGPGSGK
;
A
#
# COMPACT_ATOMS: atom_id res chain seq x y z
N MET A 1 35.52 1.63 -10.73
CA MET A 1 34.41 1.22 -9.84
C MET A 1 33.82 2.48 -9.23
N LYS A 2 32.48 2.61 -9.15
CA LYS A 2 31.89 3.68 -8.33
C LYS A 2 32.23 3.40 -6.86
N GLN A 3 32.62 4.43 -6.11
CA GLN A 3 32.77 4.30 -4.66
C GLN A 3 31.41 4.00 -4.04
N ILE A 4 31.36 2.98 -3.19
CA ILE A 4 30.18 2.61 -2.43
C ILE A 4 30.10 3.55 -1.21
N GLY A 5 28.95 4.22 -1.04
CA GLY A 5 28.65 5.11 0.09
C GLY A 5 27.44 4.66 0.91
N PHE A 6 26.80 3.54 0.53
CA PHE A 6 25.64 2.98 1.19
C PHE A 6 25.82 1.47 1.37
N ASP A 7 25.60 0.98 2.59
CA ASP A 7 25.67 -0.44 2.94
C ASP A 7 24.24 -1.04 2.88
N ASN A 8 23.98 -1.81 1.84
CA ASN A 8 22.66 -2.40 1.61
C ASN A 8 22.30 -3.44 2.68
N ASP A 9 23.23 -4.31 3.05
CA ASP A 9 22.98 -5.40 3.99
C ASP A 9 22.70 -4.86 5.40
N LYS A 10 23.44 -3.81 5.78
CA LYS A 10 23.15 -3.06 7.00
C LYS A 10 21.77 -2.40 6.94
N TYR A 11 21.37 -1.82 5.81
CA TYR A 11 20.03 -1.27 5.65
C TYR A 11 18.94 -2.33 5.82
N LEU A 12 19.05 -3.47 5.14
CA LEU A 12 18.06 -4.54 5.22
C LEU A 12 17.88 -5.01 6.67
N SER A 13 18.98 -5.36 7.33
CA SER A 13 18.94 -5.84 8.72
C SER A 13 18.41 -4.78 9.70
N MET A 14 18.94 -3.55 9.64
CA MET A 14 18.58 -2.47 10.56
C MET A 14 17.12 -2.02 10.35
N GLN A 15 16.68 -1.86 9.10
CA GLN A 15 15.33 -1.40 8.79
C GLN A 15 14.27 -2.44 9.19
N SER A 16 14.51 -3.72 8.89
CA SER A 16 13.61 -4.80 9.28
C SER A 16 13.55 -4.97 10.80
N ALA A 17 14.68 -4.81 11.51
CA ALA A 17 14.71 -4.82 12.97
C ALA A 17 13.88 -3.68 13.59
N HIS A 18 14.05 -2.44 13.10
CA HIS A 18 13.27 -1.30 13.59
C HIS A 18 11.78 -1.41 13.29
N ILE A 19 11.38 -2.04 12.18
CA ILE A 19 9.95 -2.31 11.92
C ILE A 19 9.40 -3.30 12.95
N ARG A 20 10.13 -4.38 13.27
CA ARG A 20 9.73 -5.33 14.31
C ARG A 20 9.63 -4.68 15.68
N GLU A 21 10.62 -3.85 16.03
CA GLU A 21 10.59 -3.05 17.25
C GLU A 21 9.35 -2.16 17.28
N ARG A 22 9.04 -1.47 16.18
CA ARG A 22 7.87 -0.59 16.10
C ARG A 22 6.54 -1.33 16.27
N ILE A 23 6.41 -2.54 15.72
CA ILE A 23 5.24 -3.40 15.92
C ILE A 23 5.04 -3.69 17.42
N SER A 24 6.12 -4.04 18.12
CA SER A 24 6.06 -4.37 19.56
C SER A 24 5.65 -3.17 20.44
N GLN A 25 5.89 -1.94 19.99
CA GLN A 25 5.51 -0.71 20.71
C GLN A 25 4.00 -0.43 20.69
N PHE A 26 3.25 -1.03 19.76
CA PHE A 26 1.82 -0.75 19.55
C PHE A 26 0.89 -1.95 19.79
N GLY A 27 1.32 -2.91 20.63
CA GLY A 27 0.50 -4.08 20.94
C GLY A 27 0.38 -5.05 19.76
N ASP A 28 1.50 -5.28 19.07
CA ASP A 28 1.68 -6.29 18.01
C ASP A 28 0.87 -6.09 16.72
N LYS A 29 0.43 -4.84 16.44
CA LYS A 29 -0.17 -4.48 15.15
C LYS A 29 0.36 -3.15 14.64
N LEU A 30 0.85 -3.12 13.40
CA LEU A 30 1.28 -1.91 12.72
C LEU A 30 0.70 -1.83 11.31
N TYR A 31 -0.02 -0.75 11.02
CA TYR A 31 -0.33 -0.33 9.66
C TYR A 31 0.75 0.66 9.21
N LEU A 32 1.57 0.25 8.24
CA LEU A 32 2.71 1.01 7.75
C LEU A 32 2.44 1.50 6.33
N GLU A 33 2.35 2.82 6.18
CA GLU A 33 2.24 3.45 4.87
C GLU A 33 3.55 3.25 4.07
N PHE A 34 3.46 2.63 2.90
CA PHE A 34 4.56 2.52 1.95
C PHE A 34 4.36 3.47 0.77
N GLY A 35 5.01 4.62 0.87
CA GLY A 35 5.06 5.62 -0.20
C GLY A 35 6.14 5.33 -1.26
N GLY A 36 5.82 5.64 -2.50
CA GLY A 36 6.79 5.64 -3.61
C GLY A 36 7.03 4.28 -4.24
N LYS A 37 8.15 4.18 -4.96
CA LYS A 37 8.52 2.99 -5.75
C LYS A 37 9.08 1.89 -4.85
N LEU A 38 8.52 0.70 -4.96
CA LEU A 38 8.95 -0.52 -4.24
C LEU A 38 9.95 -1.36 -5.02
N PHE A 39 9.91 -1.32 -6.35
CA PHE A 39 10.66 -2.23 -7.23
C PHE A 39 11.77 -1.56 -8.03
N ASP A 40 11.59 -0.28 -8.34
CA ASP A 40 12.34 0.43 -9.37
C ASP A 40 12.81 1.80 -8.87
N ASP A 41 13.33 1.85 -7.64
CA ASP A 41 13.87 3.09 -7.05
C ASP A 41 15.26 3.42 -7.60
N TYR A 42 15.33 3.62 -8.92
CA TYR A 42 16.52 4.03 -9.63
C TYR A 42 16.99 5.43 -9.24
N HIS A 43 16.11 6.24 -8.65
CA HIS A 43 16.52 7.52 -8.10
C HIS A 43 17.41 7.30 -6.87
N ALA A 44 16.93 6.54 -5.88
CA ALA A 44 17.72 6.21 -4.70
C ALA A 44 19.01 5.48 -5.05
N SER A 45 18.98 4.53 -5.99
CA SER A 45 20.20 3.80 -6.39
C SER A 45 21.27 4.68 -7.05
N ARG A 46 20.87 5.78 -7.70
CA ARG A 46 21.83 6.78 -8.25
C ARG A 46 22.35 7.72 -7.18
N VAL A 47 21.50 8.12 -6.24
CA VAL A 47 21.80 9.09 -5.18
C VAL A 47 22.62 8.46 -4.04
N LEU A 48 22.38 7.18 -3.74
CA LEU A 48 23.01 6.41 -2.67
C LEU A 48 23.80 5.23 -3.29
N PRO A 49 25.08 5.43 -3.67
CA PRO A 49 25.88 4.37 -4.29
C PRO A 49 25.99 3.16 -3.36
N GLY A 50 25.32 2.06 -3.70
CA GLY A 50 25.22 0.85 -2.87
C GLY A 50 23.77 0.49 -2.49
N PHE A 51 22.82 1.42 -2.61
CA PHE A 51 21.38 1.12 -2.50
C PHE A 51 20.91 0.44 -3.79
N ALA A 52 20.39 -0.79 -3.68
CA ALA A 52 19.83 -1.50 -4.83
C ALA A 52 18.43 -0.94 -5.19
N PRO A 53 18.03 -0.90 -6.49
CA PRO A 53 16.70 -0.40 -6.89
C PRO A 53 15.53 -1.11 -6.20
N ASP A 54 15.72 -2.35 -5.78
CA ASP A 54 14.76 -3.22 -5.11
C ASP A 54 15.01 -3.39 -3.59
N SER A 55 15.89 -2.58 -2.98
CA SER A 55 16.26 -2.72 -1.55
C SER A 55 15.05 -2.72 -0.62
N LYS A 56 14.02 -1.90 -0.92
CA LYS A 56 12.78 -1.86 -0.12
C LYS A 56 12.00 -3.17 -0.21
N LEU A 57 11.94 -3.77 -1.40
CA LEU A 57 11.33 -5.08 -1.58
C LEU A 57 12.13 -6.14 -0.82
N GLN A 58 13.46 -6.16 -0.97
CA GLN A 58 14.33 -7.10 -0.24
C GLN A 58 14.12 -7.00 1.28
N MET A 59 13.99 -5.78 1.80
CA MET A 59 13.69 -5.52 3.21
C MET A 59 12.32 -6.09 3.62
N LEU A 60 11.28 -5.83 2.83
CA LEU A 60 9.94 -6.39 3.07
C LEU A 60 9.93 -7.92 3.02
N LEU A 61 10.73 -8.53 2.15
CA LEU A 61 10.84 -9.98 2.06
C LEU A 61 11.40 -10.62 3.33
N GLN A 62 12.22 -9.90 4.11
CA GLN A 62 12.66 -10.34 5.44
C GLN A 62 11.53 -10.35 6.50
N LEU A 63 10.37 -9.79 6.16
CA LEU A 63 9.19 -9.67 7.00
C LEU A 63 7.98 -10.37 6.36
N ALA A 64 8.16 -11.11 5.25
CA ALA A 64 7.07 -11.60 4.42
C ALA A 64 6.15 -12.60 5.10
N ASP A 65 6.64 -13.34 6.10
CA ASP A 65 5.86 -14.27 6.93
C ASP A 65 4.88 -13.54 7.85
N GLN A 66 5.27 -12.37 8.34
CA GLN A 66 4.53 -11.54 9.29
C GLN A 66 3.88 -10.29 8.68
N ALA A 67 4.02 -10.08 7.37
CA ALA A 67 3.50 -8.92 6.66
C ALA A 67 2.37 -9.29 5.69
N GLU A 68 1.26 -8.54 5.69
CA GLU A 68 0.26 -8.59 4.63
C GLU A 68 0.11 -7.24 3.95
N MET A 69 -0.24 -7.24 2.66
CA MET A 69 -0.34 -6.05 1.84
C MET A 69 -1.80 -5.65 1.65
N ILE A 70 -2.10 -4.36 1.86
CA ILE A 70 -3.33 -3.70 1.44
C ILE A 70 -2.99 -2.72 0.34
N ILE A 71 -3.77 -2.73 -0.74
CA ILE A 71 -3.63 -1.76 -1.83
C ILE A 71 -4.83 -0.81 -1.80
N SER A 72 -4.56 0.48 -1.60
CA SER A 72 -5.58 1.53 -1.61
C SER A 72 -5.70 2.16 -3.00
N ILE A 73 -6.93 2.41 -3.44
CA ILE A 73 -7.25 3.08 -4.70
C ILE A 73 -8.46 3.99 -4.53
N ASN A 74 -8.40 5.20 -5.07
CA ASN A 74 -9.48 6.18 -4.97
C ASN A 74 -10.57 5.88 -6.03
N ALA A 75 -11.83 5.81 -5.62
CA ALA A 75 -12.95 5.52 -6.50
C ALA A 75 -13.07 6.54 -7.65
N SER A 76 -12.83 7.82 -7.40
CA SER A 76 -12.82 8.86 -8.43
C SER A 76 -11.66 8.71 -9.41
N ASP A 77 -10.54 8.12 -8.99
CA ASP A 77 -9.41 7.84 -9.88
C ASP A 77 -9.70 6.67 -10.83
N ILE A 78 -10.50 5.70 -10.38
CA ILE A 78 -11.04 4.64 -11.25
C ILE A 78 -12.01 5.25 -12.26
N GLU A 79 -12.99 6.03 -11.79
CA GLU A 79 -14.04 6.60 -12.65
C GLU A 79 -13.50 7.51 -13.76
N ARG A 80 -12.44 8.27 -13.47
CA ARG A 80 -11.79 9.15 -14.45
C ARG A 80 -10.70 8.48 -15.28
N ASN A 81 -10.49 7.16 -15.14
CA ASN A 81 -9.41 6.43 -15.79
C ASN A 81 -8.04 7.09 -15.57
N LYS A 82 -7.73 7.48 -14.33
CA LYS A 82 -6.48 8.18 -14.03
C LYS A 82 -5.28 7.35 -14.47
N ILE A 83 -4.40 7.97 -15.24
CA ILE A 83 -3.21 7.32 -15.79
C ILE A 83 -2.03 7.47 -14.83
N ARG A 84 -1.32 6.37 -14.63
CA ARG A 84 0.00 6.34 -13.99
C ARG A 84 1.06 6.66 -15.03
N HIS A 85 1.56 7.90 -15.04
CA HIS A 85 2.37 8.43 -16.13
C HIS A 85 3.69 7.68 -16.41
N ASP A 86 4.28 7.03 -15.42
CA ASP A 86 5.52 6.25 -15.60
C ASP A 86 5.31 4.94 -16.37
N LEU A 87 4.10 4.36 -16.30
CA LEU A 87 3.77 3.07 -16.93
C LEU A 87 2.76 3.19 -18.10
N GLY A 88 2.05 4.32 -18.21
CA GLY A 88 1.05 4.53 -19.27
C GLY A 88 -0.23 3.72 -19.11
N ILE A 89 -0.48 3.14 -17.93
CA ILE A 89 -1.66 2.34 -17.61
C ILE A 89 -2.57 3.07 -16.61
N THR A 90 -3.85 2.70 -16.56
CA THR A 90 -4.79 3.26 -15.59
C THR A 90 -4.49 2.75 -14.18
N TYR A 91 -4.95 3.46 -13.14
CA TYR A 91 -4.71 3.09 -11.75
C TYR A 91 -5.28 1.73 -11.38
N ASP A 92 -6.46 1.37 -11.89
CA ASP A 92 -7.08 0.06 -11.68
C ASP A 92 -6.27 -1.08 -12.34
N GLN A 93 -5.70 -0.83 -13.53
CA GLN A 93 -4.75 -1.76 -14.16
C GLN A 93 -3.47 -1.91 -13.33
N ASP A 94 -2.96 -0.80 -12.77
CA ASP A 94 -1.78 -0.84 -11.92
C ASP A 94 -2.02 -1.59 -10.60
N VAL A 95 -3.21 -1.50 -10.00
CA VAL A 95 -3.57 -2.34 -8.84
C VAL A 95 -3.47 -3.82 -9.19
N LEU A 96 -4.03 -4.26 -10.31
CA LEU A 96 -3.94 -5.66 -10.76
C LEU A 96 -2.49 -6.09 -10.98
N ARG A 97 -1.68 -5.22 -11.59
CA ARG A 97 -0.25 -5.45 -11.79
C ARG A 97 0.48 -5.57 -10.45
N LEU A 98 0.18 -4.70 -9.48
CA LEU A 98 0.78 -4.74 -8.14
C LEU A 98 0.43 -6.04 -7.41
N ILE A 99 -0.83 -6.48 -7.47
CA ILE A 99 -1.27 -7.76 -6.89
C ILE A 99 -0.42 -8.91 -7.43
N ASP A 100 -0.35 -9.05 -8.75
CA ASP A 100 0.40 -10.10 -9.44
C ASP A 100 1.89 -10.06 -9.06
N VAL A 101 2.50 -8.88 -9.07
CA VAL A 101 3.93 -8.74 -8.74
C VAL A 101 4.21 -9.08 -7.29
N TYR A 102 3.40 -8.62 -6.34
CA TYR A 102 3.59 -8.94 -4.91
C TYR A 102 3.45 -10.44 -4.65
N GLN A 103 2.40 -11.07 -5.19
CA GLN A 103 2.17 -12.50 -5.02
C GLN A 103 3.31 -13.33 -5.63
N LYS A 104 3.80 -12.98 -6.84
CA LYS A 104 4.96 -13.63 -7.46
C LYS A 104 6.25 -13.51 -6.66
N LYS A 105 6.36 -12.49 -5.81
CA LYS A 105 7.50 -12.28 -4.91
C LYS A 105 7.30 -12.95 -3.55
N GLY A 106 6.18 -13.63 -3.31
CA GLY A 106 5.87 -14.30 -2.04
C GLY A 106 5.27 -13.37 -0.98
N LEU A 107 4.81 -12.18 -1.36
CA LEU A 107 4.10 -11.27 -0.45
C LEU A 107 2.60 -11.56 -0.51
N TYR A 108 1.98 -11.69 0.66
CA TYR A 108 0.54 -11.92 0.77
C TYR A 108 -0.22 -10.62 0.57
N VAL A 109 -1.01 -10.52 -0.49
CA VAL A 109 -1.95 -9.42 -0.70
C VAL A 109 -3.30 -9.81 -0.12
N SER A 110 -3.69 -9.18 0.99
CA SER A 110 -4.90 -9.56 1.71
C SER A 110 -6.14 -8.91 1.12
N SER A 111 -6.05 -7.64 0.70
CA SER A 111 -7.21 -6.91 0.21
C SER A 111 -6.88 -5.66 -0.60
N VAL A 112 -7.91 -5.14 -1.28
CA VAL A 112 -7.92 -3.81 -1.88
C VAL A 112 -8.94 -2.94 -1.15
N VAL A 113 -8.60 -1.69 -0.91
CA VAL A 113 -9.51 -0.70 -0.32
C VAL A 113 -9.86 0.32 -1.38
N ILE A 114 -11.14 0.46 -1.69
CA ILE A 114 -11.64 1.52 -2.56
C ILE A 114 -12.04 2.69 -1.67
N THR A 115 -11.26 3.77 -1.72
CA THR A 115 -11.47 4.97 -0.90
C THR A 115 -12.33 5.99 -1.61
N ARG A 116 -12.98 6.86 -0.82
CA ARG A 116 -13.96 7.84 -1.30
C ARG A 116 -15.06 7.20 -2.16
N TYR A 117 -15.42 5.97 -1.80
CA TYR A 117 -16.46 5.23 -2.48
C TYR A 117 -17.81 5.94 -2.28
N ALA A 118 -18.58 6.05 -3.36
CA ALA A 118 -19.89 6.68 -3.38
C ALA A 118 -20.84 5.96 -4.37
N GLY A 119 -20.56 4.70 -4.71
CA GLY A 119 -21.37 3.92 -5.66
C GLY A 119 -21.03 4.14 -7.13
N GLN A 120 -19.81 4.59 -7.44
CA GLN A 120 -19.38 4.84 -8.82
C GLN A 120 -19.45 3.55 -9.67
N PRO A 121 -20.05 3.56 -10.88
CA PRO A 121 -20.21 2.36 -11.70
C PRO A 121 -18.89 1.68 -12.05
N SER A 122 -17.83 2.44 -12.36
CA SER A 122 -16.53 1.86 -12.73
C SER A 122 -15.85 1.20 -11.52
N ALA A 123 -16.02 1.78 -10.32
CA ALA A 123 -15.54 1.18 -9.07
C ALA A 123 -16.24 -0.16 -8.79
N ASN A 124 -17.56 -0.25 -9.04
CA ASN A 124 -18.33 -1.48 -8.88
C ASN A 124 -17.89 -2.59 -9.84
N LEU A 125 -17.61 -2.23 -11.10
CA LEU A 125 -17.08 -3.18 -12.08
C LEU A 125 -15.68 -3.65 -11.70
N PHE A 126 -14.84 -2.74 -11.21
CA PHE A 126 -13.50 -3.07 -10.75
C PHE A 126 -13.50 -3.99 -9.53
N GLN A 127 -14.39 -3.75 -8.56
CA GLN A 127 -14.59 -4.65 -7.42
C GLN A 127 -14.92 -6.07 -7.88
N LYS A 128 -15.89 -6.24 -8.78
CA LYS A 128 -16.25 -7.58 -9.31
C LYS A 128 -15.07 -8.29 -9.96
N LYS A 129 -14.18 -7.52 -10.61
CA LYS A 129 -12.95 -8.05 -11.22
C LYS A 129 -11.91 -8.49 -10.19
N LEU A 130 -11.81 -7.80 -9.05
CA LEU A 130 -10.92 -8.18 -7.95
C LEU A 130 -11.46 -9.42 -7.22
N GLU A 131 -12.75 -9.46 -6.95
CA GLU A 131 -13.41 -10.59 -6.28
C GLU A 131 -13.33 -11.86 -7.13
N SER A 132 -13.42 -11.76 -8.47
CA SER A 132 -13.29 -12.92 -9.35
C SER A 132 -11.90 -13.56 -9.36
N ILE A 133 -10.88 -12.82 -8.93
CA ILE A 133 -9.51 -13.34 -8.72
C ILE A 133 -9.22 -13.62 -7.24
N GLY A 134 -10.24 -13.63 -6.38
CA GLY A 134 -10.15 -13.99 -4.96
C GLY A 134 -9.61 -12.88 -4.05
N ILE A 135 -9.58 -11.63 -4.50
CA ILE A 135 -9.13 -10.48 -3.70
C ILE A 135 -10.34 -9.85 -3.01
N GLN A 136 -10.26 -9.74 -1.68
CA GLN A 136 -11.28 -9.07 -0.88
C GLN A 136 -11.24 -7.56 -1.10
N VAL A 137 -12.41 -6.94 -1.17
CA VAL A 137 -12.56 -5.50 -1.40
C VAL A 137 -13.31 -4.88 -0.23
N TYR A 138 -12.79 -3.76 0.27
CA TYR A 138 -13.40 -2.96 1.32
C TYR A 138 -13.68 -1.54 0.83
N HIS A 139 -14.73 -0.91 1.34
CA HIS A 139 -15.14 0.45 1.00
C HIS A 139 -14.86 1.40 2.14
N HIS A 140 -14.09 2.44 1.82
CA HIS A 140 -13.90 3.60 2.69
C HIS A 140 -14.56 4.82 2.04
N TYR A 141 -15.25 5.61 2.85
CA TYR A 141 -16.11 6.69 2.42
C TYR A 141 -15.47 8.06 2.64
N THR A 142 -16.05 9.09 2.02
CA THR A 142 -15.66 10.48 2.30
C THR A 142 -16.13 10.85 3.71
N ILE A 143 -15.22 11.37 4.52
CA ILE A 143 -15.51 11.89 5.86
C ILE A 143 -15.56 13.41 5.77
N ASP A 144 -16.74 14.01 5.98
CA ASP A 144 -16.86 15.47 5.92
C ASP A 144 -16.08 16.14 7.04
N GLY A 145 -15.42 17.25 6.70
CA GLY A 145 -14.62 18.01 7.66
C GLY A 145 -13.24 17.40 7.94
N TYR A 146 -12.86 16.31 7.27
CA TYR A 146 -11.49 15.78 7.34
C TYR A 146 -10.48 16.77 6.71
N PRO A 147 -9.33 17.07 7.36
CA PRO A 147 -8.81 16.47 8.59
C PRO A 147 -9.13 17.26 9.88
N ASN A 148 -9.94 18.31 9.82
CA ASN A 148 -10.06 19.31 10.88
C ASN A 148 -11.12 19.01 11.95
N ASN A 149 -12.19 18.29 11.61
CA ASN A 149 -13.29 17.99 12.53
C ASN A 149 -13.05 16.67 13.28
N ILE A 150 -12.19 16.69 14.30
CA ILE A 150 -11.74 15.50 15.04
C ILE A 150 -12.92 14.72 15.62
N ASP A 151 -13.89 15.40 16.25
CA ASP A 151 -15.05 14.76 16.87
C ASP A 151 -15.87 13.96 15.85
N LYS A 152 -16.06 14.50 14.64
CA LYS A 152 -16.72 13.76 13.55
C LYS A 152 -15.85 12.64 13.01
N ILE A 153 -14.53 12.84 12.89
CA ILE A 153 -13.61 11.83 12.35
C ILE A 153 -13.61 10.58 13.25
N VAL A 154 -13.47 10.75 14.56
CA VAL A 154 -13.42 9.65 15.55
C VAL A 154 -14.83 9.32 16.06
N SER A 155 -15.75 9.09 15.13
CA SER A 155 -17.14 8.73 15.44
C SER A 155 -17.67 7.68 14.47
N ASP A 156 -18.87 7.16 14.77
CA ASP A 156 -19.63 6.28 13.88
C ASP A 156 -19.94 6.95 12.54
N ASP A 157 -20.01 8.28 12.50
CA ASP A 157 -20.25 9.08 11.30
C ASP A 157 -18.99 9.41 10.49
N GLY A 158 -17.81 9.16 11.06
CA GLY A 158 -16.50 9.29 10.44
C GLY A 158 -15.88 7.94 10.13
N TYR A 159 -14.87 7.53 10.89
CA TYR A 159 -14.22 6.23 10.69
C TYR A 159 -15.16 5.03 10.87
N GLY A 160 -16.23 5.13 11.67
CA GLY A 160 -17.18 4.02 11.84
C GLY A 160 -18.04 3.72 10.60
N LYS A 161 -18.07 4.62 9.61
CA LYS A 161 -18.68 4.33 8.29
C LYS A 161 -17.82 3.42 7.43
N ASN A 162 -16.50 3.45 7.62
CA ASN A 162 -15.58 2.69 6.79
C ASN A 162 -15.66 1.21 7.14
N ASP A 163 -15.56 0.36 6.12
CA ASP A 163 -15.43 -1.06 6.38
C ASP A 163 -14.17 -1.36 7.20
N TYR A 164 -14.34 -2.17 8.24
CA TYR A 164 -13.22 -2.70 9.00
C TYR A 164 -12.48 -3.76 8.18
N ILE A 165 -11.26 -3.42 7.76
CA ILE A 165 -10.40 -4.31 6.98
C ILE A 165 -9.86 -5.40 7.90
N LYS A 166 -10.38 -6.62 7.75
CA LYS A 166 -9.95 -7.77 8.54
C LYS A 166 -8.56 -8.21 8.08
N THR A 167 -7.59 -8.08 8.97
CA THR A 167 -6.18 -8.42 8.73
C THR A 167 -5.69 -9.42 9.77
N THR A 168 -4.81 -10.33 9.38
CA THR A 168 -4.36 -11.45 10.23
C THR A 168 -2.93 -11.30 10.70
N ARG A 169 -2.06 -10.67 9.91
CA ARG A 169 -0.64 -10.54 10.20
C ARG A 169 -0.32 -9.27 11.00
N PRO A 170 0.71 -9.28 11.87
CA PRO A 170 1.01 -8.14 12.74
C PRO A 170 1.49 -6.91 11.97
N LEU A 171 2.12 -7.08 10.80
CA LEU A 171 2.49 -5.98 9.92
C LEU A 171 1.52 -5.89 8.74
N VAL A 172 0.91 -4.72 8.55
CA VAL A 172 0.06 -4.42 7.41
C VAL A 172 0.71 -3.31 6.60
N ILE A 173 1.16 -3.64 5.40
CA ILE A 173 1.77 -2.68 4.48
C ILE A 173 0.68 -2.06 3.62
N VAL A 174 0.48 -0.75 3.75
CA VAL A 174 -0.51 -0.01 2.96
C VAL A 174 0.19 0.67 1.78
N THR A 175 -0.14 0.24 0.56
CA THR A 175 0.45 0.75 -0.69
C THR A 175 -0.65 1.25 -1.66
N ALA A 176 -0.28 1.87 -2.77
CA ALA A 176 -1.21 2.37 -3.78
C ALA A 176 -0.51 2.56 -5.14
N PRO A 177 -1.28 2.68 -6.24
CA PRO A 177 -0.74 3.06 -7.54
C PRO A 177 -0.04 4.44 -7.56
N GLY A 178 -0.43 5.34 -6.66
CA GLY A 178 0.12 6.69 -6.63
C GLY A 178 -0.41 7.57 -5.49
N PRO A 179 -0.09 8.88 -5.52
CA PRO A 179 -0.53 9.83 -4.52
C PRO A 179 -2.05 10.10 -4.62
N GLY A 180 -2.65 10.46 -3.48
CA GLY A 180 -4.07 10.80 -3.38
C GLY A 180 -5.03 9.61 -3.31
N SER A 181 -4.50 8.38 -3.18
CA SER A 181 -5.31 7.17 -3.09
C SER A 181 -5.95 6.94 -1.72
N GLY A 182 -5.57 7.68 -0.68
CA GLY A 182 -6.05 7.43 0.69
C GLY A 182 -5.43 6.18 1.30
N LYS A 183 -4.10 6.07 1.22
CA LYS A 183 -3.36 5.13 2.06
C LYS A 183 -3.39 5.65 3.49
#